data_AF-A0A7C1VNJ0-F1
#
_entry.id   AF-A0A7C1VNJ0-F1
#
_cell.length_a   1.000
_cell.length_b   1.000
_cell.length_c   1.000
_cell.angle_alpha   90.00
_cell.angle_beta   90.00
_cell.angle_gamma   90.00
#
_symmetry.space_group_name_H-M   'P 1'
#
loop_
_entity.id
_entity.type
_entity.pdbx_description
1 polymer ?
#
loop_
_entity_poly.entity_id
_entity_poly.type
_entity_poly.pdbx_seq_one_letter_code
_entity_poly.pdbx_strand_id
1 'polypeptide(L)' 'MMPEMDGYEVLRQLKSDGHTHGIPVVFVSAKGEIEDKTTGCDIADYLTKPVDPAIVLEVVKRILTTTT' A
#
# COMPACT_ATOMS: atom_id res chain seq x y z
N MET A 1 8.80 -11.41 -3.24
CA MET A 1 7.92 -11.70 -4.38
C MET A 1 6.81 -12.62 -3.89
N MET A 2 5.55 -12.25 -4.13
CA MET A 2 4.42 -13.16 -3.93
C MET A 2 4.36 -14.13 -5.14
N PRO A 3 4.15 -15.43 -4.93
CA PRO A 3 4.40 -16.45 -5.96
C PRO A 3 3.40 -16.47 -7.12
N GLU A 4 2.16 -16.00 -6.91
CA GLU A 4 1.08 -16.09 -7.90
C GLU A 4 0.71 -14.74 -8.51
N MET A 5 0.85 -13.66 -7.74
CA MET A 5 0.39 -12.33 -8.09
C MET A 5 1.25 -11.31 -7.37
N ASP A 6 1.64 -10.21 -8.03
CA ASP A 6 2.39 -9.15 -7.36
C ASP A 6 1.46 -8.14 -6.65
N GLY A 7 2.04 -7.25 -5.84
CA GLY A 7 1.25 -6.28 -5.08
C GLY A 7 0.50 -5.26 -5.95
N TYR A 8 0.98 -4.99 -7.18
CA TYR A 8 0.34 -4.03 -8.09
C TYR A 8 -0.92 -4.61 -8.72
N GLU A 9 -0.89 -5.88 -9.10
CA GLU A 9 -2.08 -6.57 -9.59
C GLU A 9 -3.16 -6.65 -8.50
N VAL A 10 -2.77 -6.94 -7.25
CA VAL A 10 -3.69 -6.85 -6.09
C VAL A 10 -4.30 -5.45 -5.97
N LEU A 11 -3.47 -4.40 -6.04
CA LEU A 11 -3.96 -3.02 -5.97
C LEU A 11 -4.97 -2.74 -7.08
N ARG A 12 -4.67 -3.14 -8.31
CA ARG A 12 -5.56 -2.93 -9.46
C ARG A 12 -6.91 -3.59 -9.26
N GLN A 13 -6.94 -4.83 -8.75
CA GLN A 13 -8.18 -5.54 -8.47
C GLN A 13 -8.98 -4.85 -7.35
N LEU A 14 -8.33 -4.49 -6.25
CA LEU A 14 -8.98 -3.79 -5.13
C LEU A 14 -9.58 -2.45 -5.56
N LYS A 15 -8.90 -1.71 -6.44
CA LYS A 15 -9.36 -0.41 -6.95
C LYS A 15 -10.41 -0.51 -8.05
N SER A 16 -10.54 -1.66 -8.71
CA SER A 16 -11.54 -1.89 -9.76
C SER A 16 -12.88 -2.39 -9.22
N ASP A 17 -12.93 -2.91 -7.98
CA ASP A 17 -14.17 -3.38 -7.33
C ASP A 17 -14.79 -2.26 -6.49
N GLY A 18 -16.08 -1.97 -6.73
CA GLY A 18 -16.83 -0.94 -6.01
C GLY A 18 -16.95 -1.16 -4.50
N HIS A 19 -16.79 -2.39 -4.01
CA HIS A 19 -16.81 -2.68 -2.57
C HIS A 19 -15.49 -2.39 -1.88
N THR A 20 -14.37 -2.45 -2.62
CA THR A 20 -13.02 -2.33 -2.05
C THR A 20 -12.25 -1.09 -2.52
N HIS A 21 -12.75 -0.35 -3.52
CA HIS A 21 -11.99 0.75 -4.11
C HIS A 21 -11.62 1.85 -3.10
N GLY A 22 -12.50 2.09 -2.11
CA GLY A 22 -12.31 3.08 -1.05
C GLY A 22 -11.35 2.65 0.05
N ILE A 23 -10.89 1.39 0.06
CA ILE A 23 -9.98 0.90 1.10
C ILE A 23 -8.58 1.50 0.85
N PRO A 24 -7.98 2.18 1.84
CA PRO A 24 -6.59 2.66 1.75
C PRO A 24 -5.62 1.48 1.67
N VAL A 25 -4.68 1.54 0.72
CA VAL A 25 -3.66 0.48 0.53
C VAL A 25 -2.27 1.02 0.87
N VAL A 26 -1.54 0.26 1.69
CA VAL A 26 -0.14 0.55 2.04
C VAL A 26 0.77 -0.55 1.50
N PHE A 27 1.75 -0.17 0.68
CA PHE A 27 2.74 -1.13 0.18
C PHE A 27 3.85 -1.39 1.19
N VAL A 28 4.35 -2.63 1.25
CA VAL A 28 5.51 -2.97 2.09
C VAL A 28 6.54 -3.75 1.26
N SER A 29 7.60 -3.06 0.79
CA SER A 29 8.58 -3.64 -0.15
C SER A 29 10.05 -3.40 0.23
N ALA A 30 11.00 -4.08 -0.42
CA ALA A 30 12.43 -3.84 -0.24
C ALA A 30 12.87 -2.56 -0.99
N LYS A 31 13.92 -1.91 -0.48
CA LYS A 31 14.44 -0.65 -1.03
C LYS A 31 14.92 -0.84 -2.48
N GLY A 32 14.45 -0.01 -3.42
CA GLY A 32 14.87 0.00 -4.83
C GLY A 32 13.84 -0.50 -5.86
N GLU A 33 12.78 -1.20 -5.43
CA GLU A 33 11.70 -1.65 -6.35
C GLU A 33 10.55 -0.63 -6.46
N ILE A 34 10.61 0.45 -5.68
CA ILE A 34 9.44 1.22 -5.27
C ILE A 34 9.27 2.51 -6.09
N GLU A 35 10.33 3.32 -6.25
CA GLU A 35 10.26 4.67 -6.83
C GLU A 35 9.74 4.69 -8.27
N ASP A 36 10.07 3.68 -9.08
CA ASP A 36 9.65 3.61 -10.48
C ASP A 36 8.18 3.18 -10.67
N LYS A 37 7.61 2.47 -9.68
CA LYS A 37 6.33 1.76 -9.85
C LYS A 37 5.16 2.33 -9.07
N THR A 38 5.41 3.10 -8.00
CA THR A 38 4.33 3.73 -7.22
C THR A 38 3.86 5.07 -7.80
N THR A 39 4.64 5.66 -8.72
CA THR A 39 4.29 6.92 -9.40
C THR A 39 3.05 6.71 -10.27
N GLY A 40 1.90 7.24 -9.83
CA GLY A 40 0.62 7.13 -10.53
C GLY A 40 -0.32 6.03 -10.01
N CYS A 41 0.04 5.33 -8.93
CA CYS A 41 -0.86 4.38 -8.26
C CYS A 41 -1.68 5.05 -7.14
N ASP A 42 -2.96 4.68 -6.99
CA ASP A 42 -3.83 5.15 -5.91
C ASP A 42 -3.53 4.40 -4.59
N ILE A 43 -2.37 4.71 -4.00
CA ILE A 43 -1.92 4.14 -2.73
C ILE A 43 -1.96 5.21 -1.63
N ALA A 44 -2.26 4.78 -0.41
CA ALA A 44 -2.30 5.68 0.75
C ALA A 44 -0.89 5.91 1.32
N ASP A 45 -0.05 4.88 1.32
CA ASP A 45 1.31 4.97 1.85
C ASP A 45 2.21 3.84 1.36
N TYR A 46 3.50 3.92 1.71
CA TYR A 46 4.46 2.86 1.46
C TYR A 46 5.46 2.73 2.61
N LEU A 47 5.90 1.50 2.87
CA LEU A 47 6.86 1.15 3.92
C LEU A 47 7.97 0.30 3.32
N THR A 48 9.20 0.55 3.75
CA THR A 48 10.37 -0.22 3.31
C THR A 48 10.67 -1.33 4.31
N LYS A 49 10.97 -2.53 3.82
CA LYS A 49 11.43 -3.67 4.63
C LYS A 49 12.91 -3.52 5.01
N PRO A 50 13.30 -3.98 6.22
CA PRO A 50 12.45 -4.44 7.31
C PRO A 50 11.66 -3.29 7.93
N VAL A 51 10.39 -3.52 8.28
CA VAL A 51 9.52 -2.48 8.85
C VAL A 51 9.47 -2.59 10.36
N ASP A 52 9.61 -1.45 11.05
CA ASP A 52 9.40 -1.35 12.49
C ASP A 52 7.89 -1.36 12.81
N PRO A 53 7.39 -2.24 13.70
CA PRO A 53 5.99 -2.25 14.10
C PRO A 53 5.46 -0.90 14.61
N ALA A 54 6.30 -0.08 15.28
CA ALA A 54 5.92 1.25 15.73
C ALA A 54 5.61 2.18 14.54
N ILE A 55 6.38 2.07 13.45
CA ILE A 55 6.13 2.84 12.22
C ILE A 55 4.81 2.41 11.58
N VAL A 56 4.54 1.10 11.51
CA VAL A 56 3.27 0.56 10.98
C VAL A 56 2.09 1.16 11.74
N LEU A 57 2.17 1.19 13.08
CA LEU A 57 1.10 1.72 13.91
C LEU A 57 0.82 3.20 13.61
N GLU A 58 1.86 4.02 13.46
CA GLU A 58 1.71 5.44 13.14
C GLU A 58 1.10 5.67 11.76
N VAL A 59 1.47 4.85 10.77
CA VAL A 59 0.86 4.90 9.43
C VAL A 59 -0.63 4.55 9.49
N VAL A 60 -0.99 3.47 10.20
CA VAL A 60 -2.39 3.07 10.36
C VAL A 60 -3.20 4.17 11.03
N LYS A 61 -2.69 4.77 12.12
CA LYS A 61 -3.35 5.90 12.79
C LYS A 61 -3.57 7.06 11.84
N ARG A 62 -2.52 7.48 11.10
CA ARG A 62 -2.60 8.57 10.12
C ARG A 62 -3.71 8.33 9.11
N ILE A 63 -3.73 7.15 8.49
CA ILE A 63 -4.73 6.78 7.47
C ILE A 63 -6.15 6.82 8.02
N LEU A 64 -6.37 6.29 9.23
CA LEU A 64 -7.70 6.28 9.86
C LEU A 64 -8.18 7.67 10.29
N THR A 65 -7.27 8.60 10.59
CA THR A 65 -7.62 9.97 10.97
C THR A 65 -7.92 10.91 9.81
N THR A 66 -7.44 10.60 8.60
CA THR A 66 -7.62 11.46 7.41
C THR A 66 -8.95 11.24 6.70
N THR A 67 -9.75 10.26 7.11
CA THR A 67 -11.11 10.04 6.59
C THR A 67 -12.09 11.01 7.28
N THR A 68 -12.16 12.26 6.80
CA THR A 68 -13.24 13.22 7.10
C THR A 68 -13.81 13.75 5.79
#